data_AF-A0A7Y3H5B5-F1
#
_entry.id   AF-A0A7Y3H5B5-F1
#
_cell.length_a   1.000
_cell.length_b   1.000
_cell.length_c   1.000
_cell.angle_alpha   90.00
_cell.angle_beta   90.00
_cell.angle_gamma   90.00
#
_symmetry.space_group_name_H-M   'P 1'
#
loop_
_entity.id
_entity.type
_entity.pdbx_description
1 polymer ?
#
loop_
_entity_poly.entity_id
_entity_poly.type
_entity_poly.pdbx_seq_one_letter_code
_entity_poly.pdbx_strand_id
1 'polypeptide(L)'
;MKYRDGFLIQLIIYSIIWLMSEYTGLLVCLIMAAVITAILIFSLVVEMIEKSKVPKSFFTWLFISIWPPIIVAIGFTIAYKGNFDWLNEFG
;
A
#
# COMPACT_ATOMS: atom_id res chain seq x y z
N MET A 1 7.18 -0.76 18.44
CA MET A 1 7.00 0.28 17.40
C MET A 1 5.55 0.75 17.43
N LYS A 2 5.27 2.05 17.53
CA LYS A 2 3.87 2.52 17.47
C LYS A 2 3.38 2.44 16.02
N TYR A 3 2.07 2.28 15.80
CA TYR A 3 1.47 2.21 14.45
C TYR A 3 1.90 3.37 13.53
N ARG A 4 2.07 4.56 14.13
CA ARG A 4 2.55 5.75 13.43
C ARG A 4 3.93 5.56 12.81
N ASP A 5 4.86 4.97 13.56
CA ASP A 5 6.25 4.82 13.11
C ASP A 5 6.31 3.86 11.91
N GLY A 6 5.56 2.75 11.99
CA GLY A 6 5.43 1.80 10.87
C GLY A 6 4.79 2.42 9.62
N PHE A 7 3.72 3.19 9.81
CA PHE A 7 3.05 3.91 8.72
C PHE A 7 4.01 4.90 8.01
N LEU A 8 4.77 5.69 8.78
CA LEU A 8 5.74 6.64 8.23
C LEU A 8 6.87 5.91 7.49
N ILE A 9 7.37 4.81 8.02
CA ILE A 9 8.40 4.00 7.36
C ILE A 9 7.88 3.44 6.03
N GLN A 10 6.65 2.93 6.00
CA GLN A 10 6.02 2.45 4.76
C GLN A 10 5.92 3.58 3.73
N LEU A 11 5.46 4.77 4.12
CA LEU A 11 5.42 5.94 3.23
C LEU A 11 6.80 6.26 2.64
N ILE A 12 7.84 6.29 3.48
CA ILE A 12 9.21 6.58 3.05
C ILE A 12 9.70 5.50 2.07
N ILE A 13 9.52 4.22 2.40
CA ILE A 13 9.97 3.11 1.55
C ILE A 13 9.31 3.17 0.17
N TYR A 14 7.98 3.27 0.11
CA TYR A 14 7.28 3.33 -1.18
C TYR A 14 7.66 4.59 -1.97
N SER A 15 7.88 5.73 -1.32
CA SER A 15 8.33 6.95 -1.98
C SER A 15 9.74 6.80 -2.56
N ILE A 16 10.67 6.15 -1.84
CA ILE A 16 12.02 5.88 -2.35
C ILE A 16 11.95 4.99 -3.60
N ILE A 17 11.15 3.91 -3.56
CA ILE A 17 10.99 3.03 -4.73
C ILE A 17 10.48 3.81 -5.93
N TRP A 18 9.51 4.71 -5.73
CA TRP A 18 8.99 5.57 -6.79
C TRP A 18 10.05 6.49 -7.39
N LEU A 19 10.86 7.13 -6.53
CA LEU A 19 11.94 8.02 -6.96
C LEU A 19 13.03 7.30 -7.75
N MET A 20 13.19 5.98 -7.56
CA MET A 20 14.12 5.17 -8.34
C MET A 20 13.55 4.78 -9.72
N SER A 21 12.26 4.46 -9.77
CA SER A 21 11.54 4.16 -11.02
C SER A 21 10.05 4.38 -10.83
N GLU A 22 9.48 5.27 -11.63
CA GLU A 22 8.05 5.57 -11.60
C GLU A 22 7.20 4.32 -11.91
N TYR A 23 7.63 3.54 -12.90
CA TYR A 23 6.98 2.30 -13.29
C TYR A 23 6.96 1.29 -12.14
N THR A 24 8.15 0.99 -11.57
CA THR A 24 8.25 0.04 -10.45
C THR A 24 7.51 0.55 -9.21
N GLY A 25 7.62 1.85 -8.90
CA GLY A 25 6.92 2.48 -7.78
C GLY A 25 5.41 2.33 -7.86
N LEU A 26 4.82 2.67 -9.01
CA LEU A 26 3.38 2.55 -9.23
C LEU A 26 2.91 1.10 -9.16
N LEU A 27 3.65 0.19 -9.80
CA LEU A 27 3.32 -1.23 -9.83
C LEU A 27 3.39 -1.85 -8.42
N VAL A 28 4.45 -1.58 -7.67
CA VAL A 28 4.61 -2.06 -6.28
C VAL A 28 3.50 -1.50 -5.39
N CYS A 29 3.17 -0.21 -5.49
CA CYS A 29 2.10 0.37 -4.69
C CYS A 29 0.74 -0.30 -4.98
N LEU A 30 0.40 -0.54 -6.24
CA LEU A 30 -0.84 -1.20 -6.63
C LEU A 30 -0.90 -2.65 -6.12
N ILE A 31 0.15 -3.44 -6.33
CA ILE A 31 0.21 -4.83 -5.85
C ILE A 31 0.09 -4.87 -4.33
N MET A 32 0.86 -4.04 -3.62
CA MET A 32 0.85 -4.07 -2.16
C MET A 32 -0.49 -3.63 -1.58
N ALA A 33 -1.14 -2.60 -2.13
CA ALA A 33 -2.48 -2.21 -1.72
C ALA A 33 -3.48 -3.36 -1.93
N ALA A 34 -3.42 -4.04 -3.08
CA ALA A 34 -4.30 -5.17 -3.38
C ALA A 34 -4.05 -6.37 -2.46
N VAL A 35 -2.79 -6.76 -2.25
CA VAL A 35 -2.40 -7.90 -1.40
C VAL A 35 -2.81 -7.66 0.05
N ILE A 36 -2.49 -6.49 0.62
CA ILE A 36 -2.82 -6.16 2.01
C ILE A 36 -4.35 -6.14 2.19
N THR A 37 -5.08 -5.57 1.22
CA THR A 37 -6.55 -5.56 1.25
C THR A 37 -7.13 -6.97 1.15
N ALA A 38 -6.61 -7.81 0.26
CA ALA A 38 -7.04 -9.21 0.14
C ALA A 38 -6.79 -9.96 1.45
N ILE A 39 -5.60 -9.85 2.05
CA ILE A 39 -5.29 -10.47 3.34
C ILE A 39 -6.26 -9.99 4.42
N LEU A 40 -6.56 -8.69 4.47
CA LEU A 40 -7.51 -8.14 5.44
C LEU A 40 -8.91 -8.74 5.24
N ILE A 41 -9.41 -8.79 4.01
CA ILE A 41 -10.72 -9.37 3.68
C ILE A 41 -10.76 -10.84 4.07
N PHE A 42 -9.78 -11.64 3.64
CA PHE A 42 -9.71 -13.06 3.98
C PHE A 42 -9.66 -13.27 5.49
N SER A 43 -8.84 -12.50 6.20
CA SER A 43 -8.74 -12.59 7.66
C SER A 43 -10.05 -12.25 8.34
N LEU A 44 -10.79 -11.26 7.84
CA LEU A 44 -12.11 -10.89 8.38
C LEU A 44 -13.15 -11.97 8.12
N VAL A 45 -13.16 -12.54 6.91
CA VAL A 45 -14.07 -13.65 6.55
C VAL A 45 -13.82 -14.86 7.45
N VAL A 46 -12.56 -15.23 7.67
CA VAL A 46 -12.21 -16.35 8.56
C VAL A 46 -12.64 -16.07 9.99
N GLU A 47 -12.35 -14.89 10.54
CA GLU A 47 -12.73 -14.51 11.91
C GLU A 47 -14.26 -14.47 12.12
N MET A 48 -15.04 -14.20 11.05
CA MET A 48 -16.50 -14.26 11.08
C MET A 48 -17.06 -15.68 11.10
N ILE A 49 -16.40 -16.64 10.44
CA ILE A 49 -16.82 -18.06 10.41
C ILE A 49 -16.42 -18.75 11.71
N GLU A 50 -15.16 -18.56 12.11
CA GLU A 50 -14.59 -19.15 13.32
C GLU A 50 -13.79 -18.08 14.05
N LYS A 51 -14.19 -17.75 15.28
CA LYS A 51 -13.44 -16.81 16.12
C LYS A 51 -12.06 -17.39 16.42
N SER A 52 -11.08 -16.98 15.63
CA SER A 52 -9.70 -17.49 15.67
C SER A 52 -8.88 -16.86 16.80
N LYS A 53 -9.50 -16.05 17.67
CA LYS A 53 -8.85 -15.30 18.77
C LYS A 53 -7.72 -14.41 18.27
N VAL A 54 -7.74 -14.01 16.99
CA VAL A 54 -6.71 -13.14 16.41
C VAL A 54 -6.85 -11.77 17.10
N PRO A 55 -5.75 -11.19 17.62
CA PRO A 55 -5.82 -9.92 18.33
C PRO A 55 -6.31 -8.82 17.40
N LYS A 56 -7.23 -7.98 17.88
CA LYS A 56 -7.75 -6.81 17.12
C LYS A 56 -6.65 -5.89 16.58
N SER A 57 -5.52 -5.85 17.28
CA SER A 57 -4.30 -5.13 16.87
C SER A 57 -3.81 -5.53 15.47
N PHE A 58 -3.90 -6.82 15.11
CA PHE A 58 -3.51 -7.32 13.78
C PHE A 58 -4.37 -6.70 12.67
N PHE A 59 -5.70 -6.71 12.84
CA PHE A 59 -6.63 -6.10 11.89
C PHE A 59 -6.41 -4.60 11.76
N THR A 60 -6.18 -3.90 12.88
CA THR A 60 -5.86 -2.48 12.88
C THR A 60 -4.54 -2.21 12.14
N TRP A 61 -3.51 -3.04 12.34
CA TRP A 61 -2.23 -2.90 11.63
C TRP A 61 -2.39 -3.09 10.12
N LEU A 62 -3.08 -4.15 9.69
CA LEU A 62 -3.37 -4.40 8.28
C LEU A 62 -4.13 -3.24 7.65
N PHE A 63 -5.18 -2.76 8.32
CA PHE A 63 -5.98 -1.64 7.84
C PHE A 63 -5.15 -0.35 7.69
N ILE A 64 -4.29 -0.03 8.67
CA ILE A 64 -3.41 1.13 8.59
C ILE A 64 -2.39 0.97 7.44
N SER A 65 -1.87 -0.24 7.21
CA SER A 65 -0.88 -0.51 6.16
C SER A 65 -1.43 -0.50 4.73
N ILE A 66 -2.76 -0.47 4.53
CA ILE A 66 -3.36 -0.27 3.19
C ILE A 66 -3.09 1.15 2.69
N TRP A 67 -3.06 2.13 3.59
CA TRP A 67 -3.05 3.54 3.22
C TRP A 67 -1.73 4.06 2.64
N PRO A 68 -0.52 3.69 3.14
CA PRO A 68 0.74 4.19 2.60
C PRO A 68 0.92 3.97 1.09
N PRO A 69 0.76 2.75 0.53
CA PRO A 69 0.94 2.56 -0.92
C PRO A 69 -0.10 3.34 -1.73
N ILE A 70 -1.33 3.48 -1.24
CA ILE A 70 -2.39 4.27 -1.90
C ILE A 70 -2.01 5.76 -1.91
N ILE A 71 -1.59 6.30 -0.76
CA ILE A 71 -1.24 7.72 -0.62
C ILE A 71 -0.04 8.06 -1.50
N VAL A 72 0.99 7.20 -1.52
CA VAL A 72 2.17 7.40 -2.37
C VAL A 72 1.77 7.33 -3.84
N ALA A 73 1.02 6.30 -4.25
CA ALA A 73 0.59 6.17 -5.64
C ALA A 73 -0.21 7.39 -6.13
N ILE A 74 -1.21 7.81 -5.36
CA ILE A 74 -2.04 8.97 -5.71
C ILE A 74 -1.20 10.25 -5.67
N GLY A 75 -0.41 10.45 -4.62
CA GLY A 75 0.38 11.66 -4.42
C GLY A 75 1.39 11.89 -5.54
N PHE A 76 2.14 10.86 -5.91
CA PHE A 76 3.10 10.94 -7.00
C PHE A 76 2.41 11.02 -8.37
N THR A 77 1.33 10.28 -8.61
CA THR A 77 0.57 10.41 -9.87
C THR A 77 0.07 11.84 -10.09
N ILE A 78 -0.44 12.49 -9.04
CA ILE A 78 -0.87 13.90 -9.10
C ILE A 78 0.34 14.83 -9.29
N ALA A 79 1.44 14.60 -8.58
CA ALA A 79 2.65 15.43 -8.68
C ALA A 79 3.24 15.43 -10.12
N TYR A 80 3.23 14.28 -10.78
CA TYR A 80 3.67 14.12 -12.16
C TYR A 80 2.58 14.49 -13.19
N LYS A 81 1.40 14.94 -12.73
CA LYS A 81 0.22 15.26 -13.57
C LYS A 81 -0.20 14.09 -14.47
N GLY A 82 0.06 12.85 -14.05
CA GLY A 82 -0.15 11.65 -14.86
C GLY A 82 0.77 11.52 -16.07
N ASN A 83 1.79 12.38 -16.21
CA ASN A 83 2.77 12.31 -17.26
C ASN A 83 3.93 11.41 -16.80
N PHE A 84 3.83 10.13 -17.10
CA PHE A 84 4.86 9.15 -16.76
C PHE A 84 5.79 8.92 -17.95
N ASP A 85 7.09 8.97 -17.73
CA ASP A 85 8.08 8.86 -18.81
C ASP A 85 7.91 7.56 -19.60
N TRP A 86 7.65 6.45 -18.89
CA TRP A 86 7.44 5.13 -19.48
C TRP A 86 6.14 5.00 -20.31
N LEU A 87 5.16 5.90 -20.16
CA LEU A 87 3.97 5.92 -21.02
C LEU A 87 4.26 6.60 -22.36
N ASN A 88 5.18 7.56 -22.39
CA ASN A 88 5.52 8.30 -23.59
C ASN A 88 6.54 7.56 -24.48
N GLU A 89 7.26 6.57 -23.95
CA GLU A 89 8.21 5.76 -24.73
C GLU A 89 7.55 4.82 -25.75
N PHE A 90 6.24 4.52 -25.59
CA PHE A 90 5.48 3.62 -26.47
C PHE A 90 4.44 4.32 -27.36
N GLY A 91 4.32 5.66 -27.28
CA GLY A 91 3.39 6.48 -28.06
C GLY A 91 4.09 7.27 -29.16
#